data_AF-A0A831KHG8-F1
#
_entry.id   AF-A0A831KHG8-F1
#
_cell.length_a   1.000
_cell.length_b   1.000
_cell.length_c   1.000
_cell.angle_alpha   90.00
_cell.angle_beta   90.00
_cell.angle_gamma   90.00
#
_symmetry.space_group_name_H-M   'P 1'
#
loop_
_entity.id
_entity.type
_entity.pdbx_description
1 polymer ?
#
loop_
_entity_poly.entity_id
_entity_poly.type
_entity_poly.pdbx_seq_one_letter_code
_entity_poly.pdbx_strand_id
1 'polypeptide(L)'
;NSSSWVVGIDYSAAPTCATCHMSATRDLPITHDVGDRISWTLRPPVSQKIDATAKAKGKDVKPWDNRRNDMKNVCSACHTSNYVDNFYTQYDGAVNLYNDKFGKPATAIYKKVRSSGLITNDTNFDDELEWTYFYLWHHEGRRARMGAAMFAPDYTQWHGFFEVAERFYMSFIPQVQEILEHAKTEGKNLTAVAEVEALIKKTFEMDEHKWFTGQEPADVKAARKKAQEEFKKRYIK
;
A
#
# COMPACT_ATOMS: atom_id res chain seq x y z
N ASN A 1 19.60 29.78 -21.26
CA ASN A 1 18.65 28.63 -21.30
C ASN A 1 19.17 27.61 -22.30
N SER A 2 19.36 26.36 -21.86
CA SER A 2 19.70 25.26 -22.77
C SER A 2 18.47 24.89 -23.61
N SER A 3 18.69 24.46 -24.85
CA SER A 3 17.65 23.92 -25.75
C SER A 3 17.26 22.48 -25.40
N SER A 4 18.01 21.81 -24.52
CA SER A 4 17.81 20.42 -24.09
C SER A 4 17.83 20.27 -22.57
N TRP A 5 17.13 19.24 -22.08
CA TRP A 5 17.05 18.87 -20.67
C TRP A 5 17.09 17.34 -20.50
N VAL A 6 18.29 16.76 -20.64
CA VAL A 6 18.53 15.31 -20.57
C VAL A 6 19.38 14.95 -19.35
N VAL A 7 18.86 14.09 -18.47
CA VAL A 7 19.57 13.64 -17.27
C VAL A 7 20.83 12.84 -17.63
N GLY A 8 21.94 13.12 -16.95
CA GLY A 8 23.24 12.51 -17.23
C GLY A 8 24.02 13.15 -18.39
N ILE A 9 23.41 14.10 -19.12
CA ILE A 9 24.06 14.88 -20.18
C ILE A 9 24.04 16.36 -19.82
N ASP A 10 22.84 16.95 -19.70
CA ASP A 10 22.65 18.38 -19.45
C ASP A 10 22.66 18.73 -17.95
N TYR A 11 22.33 17.76 -17.08
CA TYR A 11 22.35 17.91 -15.63
C TYR A 11 22.57 16.59 -14.90
N SER A 12 23.12 16.69 -13.68
CA SER A 12 23.34 15.58 -12.73
C SER A 12 22.82 15.87 -11.32
N ALA A 13 22.12 17.00 -11.13
CA ALA A 13 21.48 17.35 -9.87
C ALA A 13 20.34 16.37 -9.51
N ALA A 14 19.87 16.43 -8.26
CA ALA A 14 18.78 15.59 -7.77
C ALA A 14 17.57 15.61 -8.74
N PRO A 15 16.94 14.44 -9.01
CA PRO A 15 15.86 14.36 -9.98
C PRO A 15 14.63 15.16 -9.50
N THR A 16 13.89 15.72 -10.45
CA THR A 16 12.59 16.37 -10.20
C THR A 16 11.45 15.47 -10.69
N CYS A 17 10.21 15.87 -10.43
CA CYS A 17 9.02 15.18 -10.94
C CYS A 17 9.08 14.97 -12.46
N ALA A 18 9.50 16.00 -13.20
CA ALA A 18 9.63 15.95 -14.65
C ALA A 18 10.73 14.97 -15.08
N THR A 19 11.90 14.98 -14.41
CA THR A 19 13.00 14.03 -14.68
C THR A 19 12.50 12.60 -14.70
N CYS A 20 11.71 12.20 -13.69
CA CYS A 20 11.23 10.83 -13.56
C CYS A 20 10.09 10.51 -14.52
N HIS A 21 9.09 11.40 -14.64
CA HIS A 21 7.83 11.06 -15.30
C HIS A 21 7.74 11.45 -16.78
N MET A 22 8.51 12.42 -17.26
CA MET A 22 8.27 13.04 -18.56
C MET A 22 9.54 13.28 -19.37
N SER A 23 10.61 13.77 -18.73
CA SER A 23 11.84 14.18 -19.41
C SER A 23 12.52 13.01 -20.11
N ALA A 24 13.26 13.33 -21.17
CA ALA A 24 14.09 12.37 -21.88
C ALA A 24 15.26 11.88 -20.99
N THR A 25 15.71 10.66 -21.28
CA THR A 25 17.02 10.14 -20.86
C THR A 25 17.90 10.00 -22.10
N ARG A 26 19.09 9.40 -21.96
CA ARG A 26 19.92 9.03 -23.12
C ARG A 26 19.20 8.07 -24.08
N ASP A 27 18.37 7.17 -23.56
CA ASP A 27 17.76 6.08 -24.32
C ASP A 27 16.23 6.20 -24.45
N LEU A 28 15.61 7.13 -23.71
CA LEU A 28 14.16 7.35 -23.73
C LEU A 28 13.82 8.76 -24.21
N PRO A 29 12.86 8.93 -25.13
CA PRO A 29 12.39 10.24 -25.53
C PRO A 29 11.60 10.92 -24.42
N ILE A 30 11.32 12.21 -24.61
CA ILE A 30 10.34 12.95 -23.82
C ILE A 30 8.94 12.35 -24.04
N THR A 31 8.11 12.32 -22.99
CA THR A 31 6.71 11.91 -23.07
C THR A 31 5.80 12.91 -22.37
N HIS A 32 4.59 13.10 -22.92
CA HIS A 32 3.51 13.85 -22.28
C HIS A 32 2.50 12.92 -21.57
N ASP A 33 2.70 11.59 -21.61
CA ASP A 33 1.95 10.63 -20.81
C ASP A 33 2.72 10.30 -19.52
N VAL A 34 2.30 10.93 -18.42
CA VAL A 34 2.88 10.72 -17.07
C VAL A 34 2.72 9.29 -16.55
N GLY A 35 1.82 8.51 -17.16
CA GLY A 35 1.61 7.09 -16.86
C GLY A 35 2.61 6.16 -17.54
N ASP A 36 3.36 6.62 -18.54
CA ASP A 36 4.15 5.76 -19.45
C ASP A 36 5.30 5.01 -18.77
N ARG A 37 5.66 5.42 -17.55
CA ARG A 37 6.73 4.82 -16.73
C ARG A 37 6.25 4.25 -15.38
N ILE A 38 4.92 4.14 -15.19
CA ILE A 38 4.32 3.65 -13.95
C ILE A 38 4.15 2.13 -14.01
N SER A 39 4.67 1.39 -13.03
CA SER A 39 4.46 -0.07 -12.93
C SER A 39 3.26 -0.46 -12.06
N TRP A 40 2.91 0.37 -11.07
CA TRP A 40 1.83 0.16 -10.11
C TRP A 40 0.83 1.32 -10.15
N THR A 41 -0.46 1.02 -10.24
CA THR A 41 -1.48 2.00 -9.84
C THR A 41 -1.66 1.97 -8.33
N LEU A 42 -1.27 3.06 -7.65
CA LEU A 42 -1.40 3.23 -6.20
C LEU A 42 -2.70 3.94 -5.79
N ARG A 43 -3.55 4.25 -6.77
CA ARG A 43 -4.82 4.94 -6.56
C ARG A 43 -5.94 4.09 -5.95
N PRO A 44 -6.13 2.81 -6.30
CA PRO A 44 -7.20 2.01 -5.71
C PRO A 44 -6.90 1.59 -4.26
N PRO A 45 -7.93 1.12 -3.51
CA PRO A 45 -7.73 0.54 -2.18
C PRO A 45 -6.65 -0.55 -2.21
N VAL A 46 -6.76 -1.52 -3.12
CA VAL A 46 -5.73 -2.53 -3.38
C VAL A 46 -4.99 -2.18 -4.66
N SER A 47 -3.68 -1.92 -4.56
CA SER A 47 -2.83 -1.56 -5.70
C SER A 47 -2.70 -2.71 -6.68
N GLN A 48 -2.62 -2.40 -7.96
CA GLN A 48 -2.49 -3.37 -9.05
C GLN A 48 -1.40 -2.95 -10.02
N LYS A 49 -0.89 -3.88 -10.82
CA LYS A 49 -0.05 -3.52 -11.97
C LYS A 49 -0.87 -2.63 -12.91
N ILE A 50 -0.25 -1.57 -13.45
CA ILE A 50 -0.97 -0.50 -14.16
C ILE A 50 -1.76 -1.00 -15.38
N ASP A 51 -1.29 -2.10 -15.98
CA ASP A 51 -1.85 -2.72 -17.18
C ASP A 51 -2.95 -3.74 -16.87
N ALA A 52 -3.14 -4.15 -15.61
CA ALA A 52 -4.05 -5.22 -15.23
C ALA A 52 -5.50 -4.95 -15.68
N THR A 53 -6.01 -3.75 -15.42
CA THR A 53 -7.38 -3.37 -15.83
C THR A 53 -7.55 -3.30 -17.34
N ALA A 54 -6.53 -2.84 -18.07
CA ALA A 54 -6.57 -2.75 -19.52
C ALA A 54 -6.54 -4.16 -20.15
N LYS A 55 -5.65 -5.02 -19.66
CA LYS A 55 -5.56 -6.44 -20.06
C LYS A 55 -6.86 -7.18 -19.78
N ALA A 56 -7.48 -6.98 -18.62
CA ALA A 56 -8.78 -7.57 -18.29
C ALA A 56 -9.92 -7.12 -19.23
N LYS A 57 -9.76 -5.98 -19.90
CA LYS A 57 -10.70 -5.46 -20.91
C LYS A 57 -10.30 -5.80 -22.35
N GLY A 58 -9.31 -6.67 -22.55
CA GLY A 58 -8.79 -7.04 -23.87
C GLY A 58 -8.09 -5.88 -24.61
N LYS A 59 -7.68 -4.82 -23.91
CA LYS A 59 -6.95 -3.71 -24.52
C LYS A 59 -5.46 -4.00 -24.53
N ASP A 60 -4.87 -3.86 -25.70
CA ASP A 60 -3.42 -3.86 -25.83
C ASP A 60 -2.86 -2.53 -25.30
N VAL A 61 -1.98 -2.63 -24.31
CA VAL A 61 -1.31 -1.49 -23.67
C VAL A 61 0.11 -1.90 -23.32
N LYS A 62 1.01 -0.93 -23.29
CA LYS A 62 2.39 -1.14 -22.83
C LYS A 62 2.42 -1.88 -21.48
N PRO A 63 3.03 -3.08 -21.41
CA PRO A 63 3.08 -3.92 -20.21
C PRO A 63 3.76 -3.22 -19.01
N TRP A 64 3.35 -3.56 -17.80
CA TRP A 64 3.87 -2.92 -16.58
C TRP A 64 5.39 -3.10 -16.39
N ASP A 65 5.94 -4.20 -16.86
CA ASP A 65 7.36 -4.56 -16.80
C ASP A 65 8.18 -3.75 -17.81
N ASN A 66 7.64 -3.48 -19.01
CA ASN A 66 8.24 -2.50 -19.93
C ASN A 66 8.26 -1.10 -19.32
N ARG A 67 7.14 -0.65 -18.72
CA ARG A 67 7.09 0.64 -17.99
C ARG A 67 8.08 0.69 -16.83
N ARG A 68 8.28 -0.45 -16.15
CA ARG A 68 9.26 -0.60 -15.06
C ARG A 68 10.69 -0.46 -15.57
N ASN A 69 11.01 -1.07 -16.72
CA ASN A 69 12.32 -0.98 -17.35
C ASN A 69 12.62 0.45 -17.78
N ASP A 70 11.64 1.18 -18.30
CA ASP A 70 11.83 2.58 -18.66
C ASP A 70 12.16 3.45 -17.44
N MET A 71 11.44 3.28 -16.33
CA MET A 71 11.80 3.99 -15.11
C MET A 71 13.16 3.53 -14.55
N LYS A 72 13.54 2.25 -14.67
CA LYS A 72 14.89 1.78 -14.31
C LYS A 72 15.97 2.45 -15.18
N ASN A 73 15.70 2.69 -16.47
CA ASN A 73 16.60 3.43 -17.35
C ASN A 73 16.81 4.87 -16.84
N VAL A 74 15.75 5.55 -16.39
CA VAL A 74 15.88 6.87 -15.74
C VAL A 74 16.80 6.79 -14.51
N CYS A 75 16.60 5.81 -13.62
CA CYS A 75 17.43 5.65 -12.44
C CYS A 75 18.91 5.36 -12.78
N SER A 76 19.15 4.60 -13.86
CA SER A 76 20.48 4.15 -14.29
C SER A 76 21.35 5.28 -14.86
N ALA A 77 20.77 6.45 -15.13
CA ALA A 77 21.54 7.65 -15.46
C ALA A 77 22.45 8.11 -14.31
N CYS A 78 22.12 7.76 -13.06
CA CYS A 78 22.85 8.20 -11.85
C CYS A 78 23.22 7.06 -10.89
N HIS A 79 22.49 5.94 -10.89
CA HIS A 79 22.67 4.84 -9.93
C HIS A 79 23.11 3.54 -10.59
N THR A 80 23.82 2.70 -9.84
CA THR A 80 24.18 1.34 -10.29
C THR A 80 22.97 0.42 -10.32
N SER A 81 23.01 -0.60 -11.17
CA SER A 81 21.93 -1.60 -11.31
C SER A 81 21.54 -2.21 -9.96
N ASN A 82 22.52 -2.60 -9.15
CA ASN A 82 22.27 -3.19 -7.83
C ASN A 82 21.47 -2.26 -6.90
N TYR A 83 21.75 -0.96 -6.93
CA TYR A 83 20.99 0.01 -6.14
C TYR A 83 19.54 0.10 -6.62
N VAL A 84 19.35 0.19 -7.95
CA VAL A 84 18.03 0.27 -8.59
C VAL A 84 17.20 -1.00 -8.32
N ASP A 85 17.80 -2.18 -8.44
CA ASP A 85 17.12 -3.45 -8.21
C ASP A 85 16.74 -3.62 -6.73
N ASN A 86 17.62 -3.26 -5.81
CA ASN A 86 17.32 -3.28 -4.37
C ASN A 86 16.21 -2.30 -3.99
N PHE A 87 16.12 -1.14 -4.66
CA PHE A 87 14.99 -0.24 -4.49
C PHE A 87 13.68 -0.90 -4.92
N TYR A 88 13.62 -1.54 -6.10
CA TYR A 88 12.39 -2.17 -6.57
C TYR A 88 11.96 -3.36 -5.73
N THR A 89 12.91 -4.13 -5.18
CA THR A 89 12.60 -5.18 -4.19
C THR A 89 11.90 -4.60 -2.97
N GLN A 90 12.41 -3.48 -2.42
CA GLN A 90 11.80 -2.82 -1.25
C GLN A 90 10.44 -2.19 -1.60
N TYR A 91 10.35 -1.50 -2.74
CA TYR A 91 9.11 -0.86 -3.17
C TYR A 91 7.99 -1.87 -3.43
N ASP A 92 8.27 -2.95 -4.16
CA ASP A 92 7.29 -4.01 -4.38
C ASP A 92 6.91 -4.70 -3.06
N GLY A 93 7.87 -4.92 -2.16
CA GLY A 93 7.63 -5.42 -0.81
C GLY A 93 6.69 -4.53 -0.01
N ALA A 94 6.88 -3.20 -0.02
CA ALA A 94 6.00 -2.26 0.66
C ALA A 94 4.58 -2.25 0.07
N VAL A 95 4.45 -2.26 -1.26
CA VAL A 95 3.12 -2.31 -1.92
C VAL A 95 2.39 -3.60 -1.56
N ASN A 96 3.07 -4.74 -1.61
CA ASN A 96 2.50 -6.04 -1.28
C ASN A 96 2.15 -6.14 0.21
N LEU A 97 3.04 -5.68 1.10
CA LEU A 97 2.77 -5.62 2.54
C LEU A 97 1.47 -4.87 2.83
N TYR A 98 1.32 -3.66 2.27
CA TYR A 98 0.07 -2.92 2.42
C TYR A 98 -1.12 -3.71 1.84
N ASN A 99 -0.99 -4.20 0.61
CA ASN A 99 -2.08 -4.84 -0.13
C ASN A 99 -2.60 -6.08 0.60
N ASP A 100 -1.71 -6.95 1.05
CA ASP A 100 -2.03 -8.26 1.58
C ASP A 100 -2.44 -8.18 3.05
N LYS A 101 -1.70 -7.41 3.85
CA LYS A 101 -1.95 -7.26 5.29
C LYS A 101 -3.17 -6.39 5.59
N PHE A 102 -3.37 -5.30 4.86
CA PHE A 102 -4.37 -4.29 5.24
C PHE A 102 -5.42 -4.06 4.14
N GLY A 103 -4.98 -3.78 2.92
CA GLY A 103 -5.84 -3.34 1.83
C GLY A 103 -6.91 -4.38 1.45
N LYS A 104 -6.50 -5.62 1.16
CA LYS A 104 -7.41 -6.71 0.76
C LYS A 104 -8.37 -7.08 1.90
N PRO A 105 -7.93 -7.34 3.14
CA PRO A 105 -8.82 -7.64 4.26
C PRO A 105 -9.83 -6.52 4.54
N ALA A 106 -9.38 -5.27 4.69
CA ALA A 106 -10.26 -4.15 4.97
C ALA A 106 -11.29 -3.96 3.86
N THR A 107 -10.87 -4.06 2.60
CA THR A 107 -11.78 -3.97 1.44
C THR A 107 -12.84 -5.08 1.45
N ALA A 108 -12.46 -6.32 1.79
CA ALA A 108 -13.38 -7.45 1.83
C ALA A 108 -14.41 -7.29 2.94
N ILE A 109 -13.96 -6.94 4.16
CA ILE A 109 -14.81 -6.68 5.32
C ILE A 109 -15.78 -5.54 5.02
N TYR A 110 -15.27 -4.38 4.58
CA TYR A 110 -16.08 -3.21 4.27
C TYR A 110 -17.16 -3.51 3.22
N LYS A 111 -16.78 -4.17 2.11
CA LYS A 111 -17.74 -4.55 1.07
C LYS A 111 -18.81 -5.49 1.59
N LYS A 112 -18.45 -6.45 2.46
CA LYS A 112 -19.43 -7.37 3.03
C LYS A 112 -20.41 -6.66 3.96
N VAL A 113 -19.90 -5.79 4.85
CA VAL A 113 -20.74 -4.96 5.75
C VAL A 113 -21.72 -4.12 4.94
N ARG A 114 -21.25 -3.38 3.94
CA ARG A 114 -22.07 -2.51 3.08
C ARG A 114 -23.09 -3.27 2.23
N SER A 115 -22.67 -4.34 1.55
CA SER A 115 -23.56 -5.12 0.68
C SER A 115 -24.63 -5.92 1.43
N SER A 116 -24.43 -6.15 2.74
CA SER A 116 -25.38 -6.89 3.59
C SER A 116 -26.41 -5.99 4.28
N GLY A 117 -26.38 -4.68 4.05
CA GLY A 117 -27.29 -3.72 4.71
C GLY A 117 -27.08 -3.62 6.23
N LEU A 118 -25.89 -3.98 6.72
CA LEU A 118 -25.49 -3.78 8.11
C LEU A 118 -25.23 -2.30 8.39
N ILE A 119 -24.83 -1.55 7.36
CA ILE A 119 -24.77 -0.09 7.30
C ILE A 119 -25.60 0.40 6.10
N THR A 120 -25.79 1.71 5.99
CA THR A 120 -26.51 2.33 4.89
C THR A 120 -25.76 2.12 3.57
N ASN A 121 -26.51 1.91 2.48
CA ASN A 121 -25.93 1.58 1.17
C ASN A 121 -26.43 2.44 0.00
N ASP A 122 -27.48 3.24 0.22
CA ASP A 122 -28.06 4.17 -0.74
C ASP A 122 -27.38 5.55 -0.70
N THR A 123 -26.88 5.96 0.47
CA THR A 123 -26.05 7.16 0.63
C THR A 123 -24.58 6.75 0.81
N ASN A 124 -23.65 7.55 0.28
CA ASN A 124 -22.22 7.33 0.50
C ASN A 124 -21.72 8.35 1.53
N PHE A 125 -20.82 7.91 2.41
CA PHE A 125 -20.19 8.72 3.45
C PHE A 125 -21.15 9.23 4.53
N ASP A 126 -22.25 8.53 4.78
CA ASP A 126 -23.18 8.78 5.88
C ASP A 126 -22.90 7.90 7.10
N ASP A 127 -22.18 6.80 6.94
CA ASP A 127 -21.71 5.96 8.05
C ASP A 127 -20.25 6.24 8.41
N GLU A 128 -19.94 6.30 9.71
CA GLU A 128 -18.57 6.56 10.21
C GLU A 128 -17.56 5.54 9.66
N LEU A 129 -17.97 4.27 9.54
CA LEU A 129 -17.13 3.20 8.99
C LEU A 129 -16.61 3.52 7.58
N GLU A 130 -17.40 4.21 6.74
CA GLU A 130 -17.00 4.58 5.38
C GLU A 130 -15.85 5.58 5.40
N TRP A 131 -15.90 6.56 6.31
CA TRP A 131 -14.83 7.52 6.53
C TRP A 131 -13.57 6.83 7.05
N THR A 132 -13.70 5.97 8.07
CA THR A 132 -12.60 5.19 8.63
C THR A 132 -11.92 4.34 7.55
N TYR A 133 -12.71 3.63 6.74
CA TYR A 133 -12.18 2.85 5.62
C TYR A 133 -11.52 3.74 4.57
N PHE A 134 -12.11 4.88 4.23
CA PHE A 134 -11.52 5.83 3.28
C PHE A 134 -10.18 6.38 3.77
N TYR A 135 -10.06 6.81 5.03
CA TYR A 135 -8.80 7.27 5.59
C TYR A 135 -7.72 6.19 5.54
N LEU A 136 -8.08 4.97 5.91
CA LEU A 136 -7.18 3.79 5.92
C LEU A 136 -6.53 3.56 4.55
N TRP A 137 -7.31 3.55 3.46
CA TRP A 137 -6.74 3.23 2.15
C TRP A 137 -6.31 4.46 1.34
N HIS A 138 -7.07 5.56 1.40
CA HIS A 138 -6.86 6.74 0.55
C HIS A 138 -5.79 7.67 1.08
N HIS A 139 -5.75 7.89 2.39
CA HIS A 139 -4.77 8.80 2.99
C HIS A 139 -3.55 7.99 3.42
N GLU A 140 -3.70 7.16 4.42
CA GLU A 140 -2.60 6.50 5.11
C GLU A 140 -1.95 5.45 4.19
N GLY A 141 -2.78 4.55 3.63
CA GLY A 141 -2.32 3.50 2.72
C GLY A 141 -1.72 4.02 1.42
N ARG A 142 -2.25 5.13 0.88
CA ARG A 142 -1.69 5.75 -0.31
C ARG A 142 -0.40 6.49 -0.01
N ARG A 143 -0.32 7.24 1.10
CA ARG A 143 0.90 7.92 1.57
C ARG A 143 2.03 6.92 1.78
N ALA A 144 1.75 5.78 2.41
CA ALA A 144 2.74 4.72 2.61
C ALA A 144 3.36 4.26 1.29
N ARG A 145 2.51 3.89 0.32
CA ARG A 145 2.94 3.35 -0.98
C ARG A 145 3.59 4.40 -1.88
N MET A 146 3.08 5.64 -1.89
CA MET A 146 3.67 6.75 -2.65
C MET A 146 4.98 7.22 -2.04
N GLY A 147 5.08 7.26 -0.71
CA GLY A 147 6.30 7.56 0.00
C GLY A 147 7.40 6.55 -0.32
N ALA A 148 7.05 5.25 -0.33
CA ALA A 148 7.98 4.19 -0.73
C ALA A 148 8.44 4.35 -2.19
N ALA A 149 7.55 4.74 -3.08
CA ALA A 149 7.86 4.94 -4.50
C ALA A 149 8.81 6.13 -4.77
N MET A 150 8.91 7.09 -3.84
CA MET A 150 9.61 8.36 -4.03
C MET A 150 10.63 8.66 -2.92
N PHE A 151 11.15 7.63 -2.25
CA PHE A 151 12.19 7.75 -1.22
C PHE A 151 11.82 8.69 -0.06
N ALA A 152 10.55 8.68 0.37
CA ALA A 152 10.10 9.43 1.54
C ALA A 152 9.86 8.48 2.73
N PRO A 153 10.90 8.14 3.51
CA PRO A 153 10.80 7.14 4.59
C PRO A 153 9.82 7.55 5.68
N ASP A 154 9.74 8.85 6.00
CA ASP A 154 8.82 9.39 7.00
C ASP A 154 7.35 9.24 6.56
N TYR A 155 7.05 9.53 5.30
CA TYR A 155 5.73 9.28 4.70
C TYR A 155 5.41 7.80 4.49
N THR A 156 6.44 6.97 4.34
CA THR A 156 6.28 5.53 4.24
C THR A 156 5.88 4.95 5.59
N GLN A 157 6.56 5.36 6.66
CA GLN A 157 6.43 4.79 7.98
C GLN A 157 5.46 5.59 8.85
N TRP A 158 5.83 6.79 9.30
CA TRP A 158 5.10 7.53 10.32
C TRP A 158 3.78 8.10 9.82
N HIS A 159 3.76 8.70 8.63
CA HIS A 159 2.52 9.16 7.97
C HIS A 159 1.91 8.12 7.02
N GLY A 160 2.33 6.86 7.17
CA GLY A 160 1.96 5.75 6.30
C GLY A 160 1.62 4.53 7.13
N PHE A 161 2.51 3.52 7.15
CA PHE A 161 2.24 2.23 7.79
C PHE A 161 1.87 2.29 9.28
N PHE A 162 2.41 3.25 10.03
CA PHE A 162 2.02 3.47 11.42
C PHE A 162 0.55 3.87 11.53
N GLU A 163 0.14 4.91 10.80
CA GLU A 163 -1.26 5.37 10.75
C GLU A 163 -2.18 4.27 10.18
N VAL A 164 -1.78 3.56 9.12
CA VAL A 164 -2.55 2.42 8.58
C VAL A 164 -2.79 1.37 9.66
N ALA A 165 -1.76 1.00 10.41
CA ALA A 165 -1.86 -0.02 11.44
C ALA A 165 -2.77 0.46 12.58
N GLU A 166 -2.56 1.68 13.09
CA GLU A 166 -3.41 2.27 14.13
C GLU A 166 -4.87 2.32 13.68
N ARG A 167 -5.15 2.87 12.50
CA ARG A 167 -6.51 2.95 11.93
C ARG A 167 -7.13 1.58 11.78
N PHE A 168 -6.37 0.61 11.27
CA PHE A 168 -6.87 -0.75 11.07
C PHE A 168 -7.27 -1.40 12.40
N TYR A 169 -6.37 -1.38 13.39
CA TYR A 169 -6.52 -2.11 14.64
C TYR A 169 -7.39 -1.39 15.68
N MET A 170 -7.28 -0.07 15.77
CA MET A 170 -7.86 0.73 16.85
C MET A 170 -9.15 1.41 16.43
N SER A 171 -9.41 1.57 15.12
CA SER A 171 -10.65 2.18 14.60
C SER A 171 -11.48 1.20 13.77
N PHE A 172 -10.97 0.74 12.63
CA PHE A 172 -11.73 -0.01 11.64
C PHE A 172 -12.29 -1.32 12.18
N ILE A 173 -11.44 -2.19 12.77
CA ILE A 173 -11.91 -3.47 13.32
C ILE A 173 -12.89 -3.27 14.48
N PRO A 174 -12.62 -2.43 15.50
CA PRO A 174 -13.58 -2.15 16.57
C PRO A 174 -14.93 -1.62 16.08
N GLN A 175 -14.94 -0.67 15.15
CA GLN A 175 -16.19 -0.13 14.57
C GLN A 175 -17.00 -1.22 13.85
N VAL A 176 -16.32 -2.10 13.08
CA VAL A 176 -17.01 -3.25 12.48
C VAL A 176 -17.59 -4.15 13.55
N GLN A 177 -16.84 -4.46 14.61
CA GLN A 177 -17.33 -5.31 15.70
C GLN A 177 -18.55 -4.72 16.43
N GLU A 178 -18.58 -3.41 16.63
CA GLU A 178 -19.73 -2.70 17.21
C GLU A 178 -20.98 -2.82 16.32
N ILE A 179 -20.83 -2.61 15.01
CA ILE A 179 -21.92 -2.79 14.03
C ILE A 179 -22.48 -4.22 14.10
N LEU A 180 -21.59 -5.22 14.21
CA LEU A 180 -21.99 -6.62 14.33
C LEU A 180 -22.75 -6.90 15.62
N GLU A 181 -22.34 -6.31 16.75
CA GLU A 181 -23.00 -6.51 18.04
C GLU A 181 -24.39 -5.87 18.09
N HIS A 182 -24.54 -4.67 17.53
CA HIS A 182 -25.86 -4.04 17.36
C HIS A 182 -26.77 -4.90 16.47
N ALA A 183 -26.26 -5.39 15.34
CA ALA A 183 -27.02 -6.27 14.45
C ALA A 183 -27.46 -7.57 15.13
N LYS A 184 -26.63 -8.17 15.99
CA LYS A 184 -27.01 -9.36 16.79
C LYS A 184 -28.12 -9.05 17.78
N THR A 185 -28.00 -7.93 18.49
CA THR A 185 -28.98 -7.49 19.49
C THR A 185 -30.36 -7.26 18.85
N GLU A 186 -30.37 -6.72 17.64
CA GLU A 186 -31.59 -6.48 16.85
C GLU A 186 -32.08 -7.72 16.08
N GLY A 187 -31.32 -8.81 16.05
CA GLY A 187 -31.61 -9.98 15.21
C GLY A 187 -31.50 -9.71 13.70
N LYS A 188 -30.81 -8.63 13.30
CA LYS A 188 -30.69 -8.17 11.92
C LYS A 188 -29.60 -8.93 11.18
N ASN A 189 -29.98 -9.65 10.13
CA ASN A 189 -29.08 -10.30 9.17
C ASN A 189 -27.93 -11.10 9.82
N LEU A 190 -28.27 -12.03 10.72
CA LEU A 190 -27.31 -12.84 11.49
C LEU A 190 -26.36 -13.68 10.61
N THR A 191 -26.80 -14.06 9.40
CA THR A 191 -25.93 -14.72 8.42
C THR A 191 -24.78 -13.81 8.00
N ALA A 192 -25.09 -12.55 7.64
CA ALA A 192 -24.05 -11.59 7.28
C ALA A 192 -23.11 -11.30 8.45
N VAL A 193 -23.64 -11.28 9.68
CA VAL A 193 -22.82 -11.12 10.88
C VAL A 193 -21.75 -12.21 10.95
N ALA A 194 -22.15 -13.48 10.87
CA ALA A 194 -21.24 -14.62 10.93
C ALA A 194 -20.20 -14.60 9.80
N GLU A 195 -20.58 -14.16 8.60
CA GLU A 195 -19.67 -14.04 7.46
C GLU A 195 -18.62 -12.94 7.67
N VAL A 196 -19.00 -11.80 8.25
CA VAL A 196 -18.04 -10.71 8.56
C VAL A 196 -17.10 -11.14 9.70
N GLU A 197 -17.61 -11.80 10.75
CA GLU A 197 -16.78 -12.36 11.82
C GLU A 197 -15.76 -13.37 11.27
N ALA A 198 -16.16 -14.21 10.32
CA ALA A 198 -15.24 -15.14 9.66
C ALA A 198 -14.15 -14.42 8.86
N LEU A 199 -14.46 -13.30 8.20
CA LEU A 199 -13.46 -12.46 7.53
C LEU A 199 -12.47 -11.84 8.51
N ILE A 200 -12.95 -11.31 9.65
CA ILE A 200 -12.09 -10.75 10.71
C ILE A 200 -11.19 -11.85 11.29
N LYS A 201 -11.75 -13.02 11.61
CA LYS A 201 -10.99 -14.16 12.12
C LYS A 201 -9.89 -14.58 11.14
N LYS A 202 -10.25 -14.80 9.87
CA LYS A 202 -9.28 -15.16 8.82
C LYS A 202 -8.15 -14.13 8.69
N THR A 203 -8.48 -12.85 8.86
CA THR A 203 -7.49 -11.77 8.82
C THR A 203 -6.50 -11.88 9.98
N PHE A 204 -6.98 -12.11 11.20
CA PHE A 204 -6.14 -12.23 12.38
C PHE A 204 -5.36 -13.55 12.48
N GLU A 205 -5.73 -14.57 11.68
CA GLU A 205 -4.96 -15.81 11.53
C GLU A 205 -3.71 -15.64 10.65
N MET A 206 -3.63 -14.59 9.84
CA MET A 206 -2.46 -14.29 9.01
C MET A 206 -1.25 -13.95 9.92
N ASP A 207 -0.08 -14.46 9.56
CA ASP A 207 1.14 -14.37 10.39
C ASP A 207 1.50 -12.92 10.75
N GLU A 208 1.25 -11.98 9.84
CA GLU A 208 1.58 -10.56 9.98
C GLU A 208 0.73 -9.82 11.03
N HIS A 209 -0.36 -10.43 11.51
CA HIS A 209 -1.22 -9.88 12.55
C HIS A 209 -1.04 -10.56 13.91
N LYS A 210 -0.35 -11.70 13.99
CA LYS A 210 -0.21 -12.48 15.22
C LYS A 210 0.47 -11.73 16.37
N TRP A 211 1.33 -10.76 16.06
CA TRP A 211 1.92 -9.88 17.08
C TRP A 211 0.87 -9.00 17.79
N PHE A 212 -0.19 -8.60 17.09
CA PHE A 212 -1.26 -7.77 17.65
C PHE A 212 -2.23 -8.59 18.49
N THR A 213 -2.54 -9.82 18.06
CA THR A 213 -3.44 -10.73 18.79
C THR A 213 -2.77 -11.46 19.95
N GLY A 214 -1.46 -11.27 20.15
CA GLY A 214 -0.69 -11.99 21.16
C GLY A 214 -0.39 -13.46 20.82
N GLN A 215 -0.69 -13.89 19.60
CA GLN A 215 -0.49 -15.26 19.09
C GLN A 215 0.82 -15.43 18.31
N GLU A 216 1.79 -14.53 18.53
CA GLU A 216 3.11 -14.59 17.89
C GLU A 216 3.83 -15.92 18.23
N PRO A 217 4.38 -16.65 17.24
CA PRO A 217 5.14 -17.86 17.49
C PRO A 217 6.28 -17.67 18.49
N ALA A 218 6.53 -18.67 19.33
CA ALA A 218 7.49 -18.57 20.44
C ALA A 218 8.93 -18.32 19.96
N ASP A 219 9.31 -18.90 18.82
CA ASP A 219 10.60 -18.71 18.16
C ASP A 219 10.76 -17.26 17.64
N VAL A 220 9.72 -16.70 17.02
CA VAL A 220 9.70 -15.30 16.57
C VAL A 220 9.82 -14.35 17.77
N LYS A 221 9.05 -14.59 18.84
CA LYS A 221 9.12 -13.82 20.07
C LYS A 221 10.50 -13.87 20.72
N ALA A 222 11.13 -15.04 20.75
CA ALA A 222 12.48 -15.24 21.25
C ALA A 222 13.52 -14.50 20.40
N ALA A 223 13.43 -14.61 19.07
CA ALA A 223 14.31 -13.90 18.13
C ALA A 223 14.21 -12.38 18.29
N ARG A 224 12.99 -11.83 18.41
CA ARG A 224 12.77 -10.39 18.65
C ARG A 224 13.36 -9.92 19.97
N LYS A 225 13.18 -10.70 21.05
CA LYS A 225 13.78 -10.39 22.36
C LYS A 225 15.30 -10.38 22.28
N LYS A 226 15.90 -11.39 21.64
CA LYS A 226 17.35 -11.46 21.42
C LYS A 226 17.86 -10.24 20.64
N ALA A 227 17.22 -9.88 19.53
CA ALA A 227 17.57 -8.72 18.74
C ALA A 227 17.48 -7.41 19.54
N GLN A 228 16.45 -7.27 20.39
CA GLN A 228 16.31 -6.13 21.29
C GLN A 228 17.46 -6.07 22.31
N GLU A 229 17.81 -7.20 22.93
CA GLU A 229 18.92 -7.28 23.88
C GLU A 229 20.27 -6.95 23.22
N GLU A 230 20.53 -7.46 22.02
CA GLU A 230 21.72 -7.13 21.22
C GLU A 230 21.79 -5.65 20.87
N PHE A 231 20.66 -5.05 20.45
CA PHE A 231 20.57 -3.62 20.19
C PHE A 231 20.88 -2.81 21.46
N LYS A 232 20.27 -3.17 22.60
CA LYS A 232 20.52 -2.49 23.88
C LYS A 232 22.00 -2.57 24.26
N LYS A 233 22.62 -3.75 24.19
CA LYS A 233 24.07 -3.91 24.45
C LYS A 233 24.94 -3.05 23.54
N ARG A 234 24.54 -2.86 22.29
CA ARG A 234 25.30 -2.09 21.30
C ARG A 234 25.17 -0.58 21.47
N TYR A 235 23.99 -0.09 21.86
CA TYR A 235 23.65 1.34 21.76
C TYR A 235 23.23 1.99 23.08
N ILE A 236 22.86 1.21 24.09
CA ILE A 236 22.52 1.72 25.43
C ILE A 236 23.71 1.38 26.34
N LYS A 237 24.54 2.39 26.59
CA LYS A 237 25.50 2.39 27.70
C LYS A 237 24.80 2.85 28.97
#